data_AF-X1T1P1-F1
#
_entry.id   AF-X1T1P1-F1
#
_cell.length_a   1.000
_cell.length_b   1.000
_cell.length_c   1.000
_cell.angle_alpha   90.00
_cell.angle_beta   90.00
_cell.angle_gamma   90.00
#
_symmetry.space_group_name_H-M   'P 1'
#
loop_
_entity.id
_entity.type
_entity.pdbx_description
1 polymer ?
#
loop_
_entity_poly.entity_id
_entity_poly.type
_entity_poly.pdbx_seq_one_letter_code
_entity_poly.pdbx_strand_id
1 'polypeptide(L)'
;MSLEHYLRKKLITVVWKIKGYNTEKIFNELMSREYWTKEQWDYYQNLELKRILIHSKNNIPYYNKLFSENKINLEEINSIAELRKIPILTKQIVRENLDNLLAINFDKKFLKKGHTTGSTGSPLTYYG
;
A
#
# COMPACT_ATOMS: atom_id res chain seq x y z
N MET A 1 30.19 -14.40 16.45
CA MET A 1 29.82 -13.75 15.16
C MET A 1 31.13 -13.41 14.44
N SER A 2 31.43 -13.98 13.27
CA SER A 2 32.74 -13.78 12.62
C SER A 2 32.89 -12.34 12.08
N LEU A 3 34.12 -11.82 12.07
CA LEU A 3 34.44 -10.49 11.54
C LEU A 3 33.97 -10.31 10.09
N GLU A 4 34.08 -11.37 9.28
CA GLU A 4 33.61 -11.39 7.90
C GLU A 4 32.09 -11.19 7.78
N HIS A 5 31.31 -11.81 8.67
CA HIS A 5 29.85 -11.62 8.71
C HIS A 5 29.46 -10.18 9.05
N TYR A 6 30.16 -9.57 10.00
CA TYR A 6 29.95 -8.17 10.38
C TYR A 6 30.27 -7.21 9.22
N LEU A 7 31.40 -7.42 8.52
CA LEU A 7 31.83 -6.59 7.39
C LEU A 7 30.88 -6.70 6.20
N ARG A 8 30.42 -7.90 5.86
CA ARG A 8 29.40 -8.11 4.80
C ARG A 8 28.10 -7.38 5.11
N LYS A 9 27.62 -7.46 6.35
CA LYS A 9 26.39 -6.77 6.80
C LYS A 9 26.53 -5.25 6.64
N LYS A 10 27.64 -4.67 7.10
CA LYS A 10 27.97 -3.25 6.93
C LYS A 10 28.00 -2.83 5.45
N LEU A 11 28.67 -3.62 4.60
CA LEU A 11 28.78 -3.33 3.17
C LEU A 11 27.40 -3.32 2.48
N ILE A 12 26.55 -4.33 2.77
CA ILE A 12 25.19 -4.42 2.24
C ILE A 12 24.35 -3.21 2.67
N THR A 13 24.42 -2.81 3.94
CA THR A 13 23.70 -1.62 4.44
C THR A 13 24.13 -0.35 3.71
N VAL A 14 25.43 -0.18 3.44
CA VAL A 14 25.95 0.97 2.68
C VAL A 14 25.44 0.94 1.23
N VAL A 15 25.54 -0.20 0.54
CA VAL A 15 25.04 -0.35 -0.83
C VAL A 15 23.54 -0.05 -0.92
N TRP A 16 22.75 -0.50 0.05
CA TRP A 16 21.32 -0.21 0.11
C TRP A 16 21.03 1.27 0.34
N LYS A 17 21.75 1.94 1.24
CA LYS A 17 21.63 3.40 1.43
C LYS A 17 21.98 4.17 0.15
N ILE A 18 23.05 3.78 -0.56
CA ILE A 18 23.44 4.41 -1.84
C ILE A 18 22.36 4.22 -2.91
N LYS A 19 21.71 3.05 -2.95
CA LYS A 19 20.56 2.79 -3.83
C LYS A 19 19.26 3.48 -3.39
N GLY A 20 19.30 4.30 -2.33
CA GLY A 20 18.13 5.03 -1.80
C GLY A 20 17.22 4.18 -0.90
N TYR A 21 17.60 2.95 -0.58
CA TYR A 21 16.82 2.10 0.32
C TYR A 21 17.16 2.41 1.79
N ASN A 22 16.15 2.78 2.56
CA ASN A 22 16.28 2.98 4.00
C ASN A 22 16.00 1.68 4.79
N THR A 23 16.68 0.61 4.41
CA THR A 23 16.44 -0.74 4.94
C THR A 23 16.66 -0.85 6.44
N GLU A 24 17.63 -0.12 6.99
CA GLU A 24 17.93 -0.12 8.42
C GLU A 24 16.79 0.51 9.22
N LYS A 25 16.26 1.65 8.77
CA LYS A 25 15.09 2.28 9.40
C LYS A 25 13.87 1.36 9.34
N ILE A 26 13.57 0.82 8.15
CA ILE A 26 12.43 -0.10 7.96
C ILE A 26 12.59 -1.34 8.86
N PHE A 27 13.79 -1.92 8.90
CA PHE A 27 14.08 -3.06 9.76
C PHE A 27 13.84 -2.73 11.24
N ASN A 28 14.39 -1.62 11.73
CA ASN A 28 14.19 -1.20 13.12
C ASN A 28 12.71 -0.91 13.44
N GLU A 29 11.98 -0.30 12.50
CA GLU A 29 10.53 -0.09 12.63
C GLU A 29 9.79 -1.43 12.74
N LEU A 30 10.11 -2.42 11.90
CA LEU A 30 9.50 -3.75 11.98
C LEU A 30 9.84 -4.46 13.30
N MET A 31 11.12 -4.46 13.70
CA MET A 31 11.57 -5.09 14.95
C MET A 31 10.93 -4.44 16.18
N SER A 32 10.69 -3.12 16.16
CA SER A 32 10.02 -2.42 17.26
C SER A 32 8.59 -2.89 17.51
N ARG A 33 8.00 -3.63 16.56
CA ARG A 33 6.62 -4.11 16.58
C ARG A 33 6.51 -5.62 16.73
N GLU A 34 7.64 -6.32 16.85
CA GLU A 34 7.68 -7.79 16.91
C GLU A 34 6.84 -8.36 18.06
N TYR A 35 6.81 -7.65 19.19
CA TYR A 35 6.11 -8.06 20.41
C TYR A 35 4.84 -7.26 20.68
N TRP A 36 4.28 -6.61 19.65
CA TRP A 36 3.04 -5.86 19.83
C TRP A 36 1.88 -6.77 20.22
N THR A 37 1.07 -6.31 21.16
CA THR A 37 -0.19 -6.97 21.52
C THR A 37 -1.20 -6.82 20.40
N LYS A 38 -2.28 -7.60 20.47
CA LYS A 38 -3.40 -7.50 19.54
C LYS A 38 -3.97 -6.09 19.48
N GLU A 39 -4.12 -5.44 20.63
CA GLU A 39 -4.67 -4.08 20.74
C GLU A 39 -3.77 -3.04 20.06
N GLN A 40 -2.45 -3.20 20.18
CA GLN A 40 -1.48 -2.34 19.49
C GLN A 40 -1.55 -2.52 17.97
N TRP A 41 -1.66 -3.77 17.50
CA TRP A 41 -1.87 -4.05 16.07
C TRP A 41 -3.20 -3.52 15.57
N ASP A 42 -4.30 -3.73 16.30
CA ASP A 42 -5.63 -3.24 15.94
C ASP A 42 -5.61 -1.70 15.82
N TYR A 43 -5.02 -1.00 16.79
CA TYR A 43 -4.86 0.45 16.76
C TYR A 43 -4.05 0.91 15.54
N TYR A 44 -2.89 0.31 15.31
CA TYR A 44 -2.03 0.68 14.18
C TYR A 44 -2.70 0.42 12.83
N GLN A 45 -3.33 -0.75 12.64
CA GLN A 45 -4.02 -1.08 11.40
C GLN A 45 -5.19 -0.13 11.13
N ASN A 46 -5.93 0.28 12.16
CA ASN A 46 -7.01 1.26 12.02
C ASN A 46 -6.49 2.64 11.61
N LEU A 47 -5.35 3.08 12.16
CA LEU A 47 -4.68 4.32 11.75
C LEU A 47 -4.23 4.26 10.27
N GLU A 48 -3.55 3.18 9.89
CA GLU A 48 -3.06 3.01 8.51
C GLU A 48 -4.21 2.90 7.51
N LEU A 49 -5.29 2.21 7.89
CA LEU A 49 -6.50 2.13 7.10
C LEU A 49 -7.07 3.52 6.83
N LYS A 50 -7.24 4.34 7.88
CA LYS A 50 -7.73 5.72 7.73
C LYS A 50 -6.86 6.54 6.78
N ARG A 51 -5.53 6.41 6.90
CA ARG A 51 -4.58 7.09 6.00
C ARG A 51 -4.79 6.69 4.54
N ILE A 52 -4.91 5.39 4.25
CA ILE A 52 -5.15 4.90 2.88
C ILE A 52 -6.49 5.38 2.35
N LEU A 53 -7.57 5.32 3.15
CA LEU A 53 -8.89 5.76 2.71
C LEU A 53 -8.93 7.26 2.39
N ILE A 54 -8.32 8.10 3.23
CA ILE A 54 -8.20 9.54 2.99
C ILE A 54 -7.39 9.81 1.72
N HIS A 55 -6.25 9.13 1.56
CA HIS A 55 -5.44 9.26 0.35
C HIS A 55 -6.24 8.88 -0.91
N SER A 56 -6.94 7.75 -0.88
CA SER A 56 -7.78 7.26 -1.99
C SER A 56 -8.90 8.24 -2.33
N LYS A 57 -9.61 8.77 -1.32
CA LYS A 57 -10.68 9.76 -1.54
C LYS A 57 -10.16 11.05 -2.18
N ASN A 58 -8.98 11.51 -1.76
CA ASN A 58 -8.47 12.80 -2.17
C ASN A 58 -7.70 12.76 -3.50
N ASN A 59 -7.10 11.62 -3.84
CA ASN A 59 -6.15 11.55 -4.95
C ASN A 59 -6.54 10.55 -6.04
N ILE A 60 -7.47 9.62 -5.81
CA ILE A 60 -7.82 8.57 -6.78
C ILE A 60 -9.25 8.82 -7.29
N PRO A 61 -9.43 9.23 -8.57
CA PRO A 61 -10.74 9.59 -9.13
C PRO A 61 -11.82 8.53 -8.93
N TYR A 62 -11.48 7.24 -9.12
CA TYR A 62 -12.40 6.13 -8.91
C TYR A 62 -12.95 6.09 -7.48
N TYR A 63 -12.07 6.19 -6.48
CA TYR A 63 -12.49 6.11 -5.07
C TYR A 63 -13.20 7.37 -4.60
N ASN A 64 -12.82 8.55 -5.09
CA ASN A 64 -13.55 9.79 -4.83
C ASN A 64 -15.02 9.65 -5.26
N LYS A 65 -15.25 9.17 -6.49
CA LYS A 65 -16.57 8.90 -7.04
C LYS A 65 -17.32 7.84 -6.25
N LEU A 66 -16.69 6.68 -6.01
CA LEU A 66 -17.28 5.57 -5.26
C LEU A 66 -17.75 5.99 -3.86
N PHE A 67 -16.93 6.73 -3.11
CA PHE A 67 -17.33 7.19 -1.78
C PHE A 67 -18.47 8.20 -1.83
N SER A 68 -18.49 9.07 -2.83
CA SER A 68 -19.54 10.09 -2.99
C SER A 68 -20.88 9.46 -3.38
N GLU A 69 -20.89 8.56 -4.37
CA GLU A 69 -22.10 7.88 -4.86
C GLU A 69 -22.72 6.96 -3.81
N ASN A 70 -21.90 6.26 -3.04
CA ASN A 70 -22.36 5.37 -1.96
C ASN A 70 -22.58 6.10 -0.63
N LYS A 71 -22.43 7.43 -0.60
CA LYS A 71 -22.56 8.27 0.61
C LYS A 71 -21.71 7.76 1.79
N ILE A 72 -20.50 7.28 1.48
CA ILE A 72 -19.58 6.72 2.47
C ILE A 72 -18.88 7.87 3.20
N ASN A 73 -19.20 8.01 4.49
CA ASN A 73 -18.52 8.93 5.38
C ASN A 73 -17.27 8.27 5.99
N LEU A 74 -16.08 8.73 5.59
CA LEU A 74 -14.83 8.18 6.11
C LEU A 74 -14.65 8.44 7.61
N GLU A 75 -15.32 9.44 8.20
CA GLU A 75 -15.29 9.68 9.65
C GLU A 75 -15.98 8.58 10.47
N GLU A 76 -16.83 7.79 9.84
CA GLU A 76 -17.51 6.66 10.47
C GLU A 76 -16.74 5.34 10.34
N ILE A 77 -15.65 5.32 9.56
CA ILE A 77 -14.79 4.14 9.38
C ILE A 77 -13.63 4.22 10.36
N ASN A 78 -13.87 3.72 11.57
CA ASN A 78 -12.91 3.74 12.68
C ASN A 78 -12.25 2.38 12.97
N SER A 79 -12.67 1.33 12.25
CA SER A 79 -12.05 0.02 12.35
C SER A 79 -12.06 -0.75 11.04
N ILE A 80 -11.18 -1.75 10.94
CA ILE A 80 -11.16 -2.70 9.82
C ILE A 80 -12.53 -3.36 9.58
N ALA A 81 -13.33 -3.61 10.63
CA ALA A 81 -14.65 -4.22 10.48
C ALA A 81 -15.61 -3.39 9.62
N GLU A 82 -15.41 -2.08 9.58
CA GLU A 82 -16.23 -1.14 8.81
C GLU A 82 -15.88 -1.14 7.31
N LEU A 83 -14.80 -1.81 6.89
CA LEU A 83 -14.47 -2.01 5.46
C LEU A 83 -15.59 -2.69 4.68
N ARG A 84 -16.45 -3.47 5.35
CA ARG A 84 -17.64 -4.10 4.74
C ARG A 84 -18.62 -3.10 4.11
N LYS A 85 -18.55 -1.82 4.51
CA LYS A 85 -19.36 -0.73 3.94
C LYS A 85 -18.84 -0.27 2.57
N ILE A 86 -17.60 -0.61 2.22
CA ILE A 86 -16.96 -0.21 0.97
C ILE A 86 -17.18 -1.32 -0.07
N PRO A 87 -17.75 -1.01 -1.25
CA PRO A 87 -17.87 -1.96 -2.34
C PRO A 87 -16.53 -2.60 -2.74
N ILE A 88 -16.56 -3.90 -3.04
CA ILE A 88 -15.37 -4.68 -3.41
C ILE A 88 -14.86 -4.26 -4.79
N LEU A 89 -13.56 -3.95 -4.88
CA LEU A 89 -12.88 -3.72 -6.15
C LEU A 89 -12.60 -5.05 -6.85
N THR A 90 -13.33 -5.34 -7.92
CA THR A 90 -13.15 -6.58 -8.69
C THR A 90 -12.12 -6.42 -9.80
N LYS A 91 -11.55 -7.53 -10.29
CA LYS A 91 -10.62 -7.55 -11.42
C LYS A 91 -11.22 -6.91 -12.68
N GLN A 92 -12.51 -7.09 -12.91
CA GLN A 92 -13.22 -6.49 -14.04
C GLN A 92 -13.28 -4.97 -13.89
N ILE A 93 -13.66 -4.46 -12.72
CA ILE A 93 -13.70 -3.03 -12.43
C ILE A 93 -12.33 -2.39 -12.68
N VAL A 94 -11.23 -3.05 -12.24
CA VAL A 94 -9.87 -2.55 -12.48
C VAL A 94 -9.56 -2.42 -13.97
N ARG A 95 -9.95 -3.40 -14.79
CA ARG A 95 -9.72 -3.34 -16.24
C ARG A 95 -10.51 -2.20 -16.89
N GLU A 96 -11.74 -2.00 -16.47
CA GLU A 96 -12.64 -0.97 -17.02
C GLU A 96 -12.28 0.45 -16.53
N ASN A 97 -11.57 0.57 -15.41
CA ASN A 97 -11.31 1.86 -14.73
C ASN A 97 -9.83 2.14 -14.48
N LEU A 98 -8.89 1.46 -15.16
CA LEU A 98 -7.47 1.49 -14.84
C LEU A 98 -6.89 2.91 -14.71
N ASP A 99 -7.20 3.79 -15.65
CA ASP A 99 -6.70 5.18 -15.63
C ASP A 99 -7.29 6.01 -14.49
N ASN A 100 -8.53 5.72 -14.08
CA ASN A 100 -9.22 6.38 -12.97
C ASN A 100 -8.80 5.83 -11.60
N LEU A 101 -8.11 4.68 -11.57
CA LEU A 101 -7.52 4.09 -10.37
C LEU A 101 -6.11 4.63 -10.07
N LEU A 102 -5.57 5.47 -10.95
CA LEU A 102 -4.28 6.13 -10.72
C LEU A 102 -4.45 7.37 -9.85
N ALA A 103 -3.54 7.53 -8.89
CA ALA A 103 -3.48 8.72 -8.07
C ALA A 103 -3.01 9.92 -8.92
N ILE A 104 -3.70 11.05 -8.82
CA ILE A 104 -3.40 12.25 -9.61
C ILE A 104 -2.24 13.07 -9.04
N ASN A 105 -1.83 12.81 -7.80
CA ASN A 105 -0.74 13.50 -7.12
C ASN A 105 0.63 12.86 -7.40
N PHE A 106 0.75 12.06 -8.46
CA PHE A 106 1.98 11.40 -8.87
C PHE A 106 2.22 11.56 -10.37
N ASP A 107 3.49 11.73 -10.75
CA ASP A 107 3.85 11.89 -12.15
C ASP A 107 3.83 10.53 -12.87
N LYS A 108 2.92 10.39 -13.83
CA LYS A 108 2.69 9.16 -14.59
C LYS A 108 3.94 8.66 -15.31
N LYS A 109 4.93 9.52 -15.59
CA LYS A 109 6.18 9.10 -16.27
C LYS A 109 7.03 8.14 -15.44
N PHE A 110 6.86 8.12 -14.12
CA PHE A 110 7.58 7.21 -13.24
C PHE A 110 6.86 5.88 -13.02
N LEU A 111 5.63 5.74 -13.54
CA LEU A 111 4.87 4.52 -13.42
C LEU A 111 5.39 3.44 -14.38
N LYS A 112 5.72 2.28 -13.84
CA LYS A 112 6.11 1.12 -14.63
C LYS A 112 4.88 0.25 -14.85
N LYS A 113 4.53 0.06 -16.13
CA LYS A 113 3.45 -0.83 -16.53
C LYS A 113 3.88 -2.28 -16.30
N GLY A 114 3.08 -3.02 -15.53
CA GLY A 114 3.23 -4.44 -15.28
C GLY A 114 1.99 -5.21 -15.69
N HIS A 115 2.16 -6.52 -15.86
CA HIS A 115 1.06 -7.45 -16.11
C HIS A 115 1.14 -8.60 -15.10
N THR A 116 -0.02 -9.02 -14.58
CA THR A 116 -0.09 -10.24 -13.78
C THR A 116 -0.09 -11.46 -14.68
N THR A 117 0.65 -12.49 -14.29
CA THR A 117 0.57 -13.81 -14.92
C THR A 117 -0.63 -14.54 -14.35
N GLY A 118 -1.59 -14.93 -15.19
CA GLY A 118 -2.84 -15.56 -14.73
C GLY A 118 -3.17 -16.82 -15.52
N SER A 119 -3.48 -17.90 -14.81
CA SER A 119 -3.92 -19.20 -15.37
C SER A 119 -5.23 -19.11 -16.15
N THR A 120 -6.06 -18.10 -15.89
CA THR A 120 -7.36 -17.86 -16.53
C THR A 120 -7.27 -17.11 -17.87
N GLY A 121 -6.07 -16.95 -18.44
CA GLY A 121 -5.85 -16.41 -19.78
C GLY A 121 -6.09 -14.90 -19.95
N SER A 122 -6.50 -14.19 -18.91
CA SER A 122 -6.74 -12.74 -18.96
C SER A 122 -5.83 -12.01 -17.95
N PRO A 123 -4.65 -11.52 -18.36
CA PRO A 123 -3.75 -10.78 -17.47
C PRO A 123 -4.42 -9.51 -16.94
N LEU A 124 -3.97 -9.03 -15.78
CA LEU A 124 -4.35 -7.73 -15.25
C LEU A 124 -3.19 -6.76 -15.48
N THR A 125 -3.46 -5.63 -16.13
CA THR A 125 -2.50 -4.53 -16.23
C THR A 125 -2.53 -3.73 -14.93
N TYR A 126 -1.35 -3.39 -14.41
CA TYR A 126 -1.21 -2.47 -13.28
C TYR A 126 0.00 -1.56 -13.48
N TYR A 127 0.11 -0.54 -12.63
CA TYR A 127 1.23 0.38 -12.60
C TYR A 127 1.90 0.31 -11.22
N GLY A 128 3.23 0.23 -11.18
CA GLY A 128 4.04 0.22 -9.95
C GLY A 128 5.34 0.99 -10.08
#